data_AF-A0A7Y5IQ62-F1
#
_entry.id   AF-A0A7Y5IQ62-F1
#
_cell.length_a   1.000
_cell.length_b   1.000
_cell.length_c   1.000
_cell.angle_alpha   90.00
_cell.angle_beta   90.00
_cell.angle_gamma   90.00
#
_symmetry.space_group_name_H-M   'P 1'
#
loop_
_entity.id
_entity.type
_entity.pdbx_description
1 polymer ?
#
loop_
_entity_poly.entity_id
_entity_poly.type
_entity_poly.pdbx_seq_one_letter_code
_entity_poly.pdbx_strand_id
1 'polypeptide(L)' 'MEGLNPTDLEKLFAAKEARRQKLATASFPEKIMMLVRLQEMAAPILNARGIHVRPWKIAPPARVAKPRA' A
#
# COMPACT_ATOMS: atom_id res chain seq x y z
N MET A 1 30.39 3.94 11.74
CA MET A 1 29.17 3.28 11.25
C MET A 1 28.87 2.14 12.22
N GLU A 2 27.85 2.27 13.06
CA GLU A 2 27.37 1.14 13.84
C GLU A 2 26.87 0.06 12.88
N GLY A 3 27.51 -1.11 12.92
CA GLY A 3 27.05 -2.28 12.18
C GLY A 3 25.70 -2.71 12.73
N LEU A 4 24.71 -2.89 11.84
CA LEU A 4 23.40 -3.41 12.22
C LEU A 4 23.59 -4.77 12.91
N ASN A 5 23.11 -4.89 14.14
CA ASN A 5 23.16 -6.13 14.89
C ASN A 5 22.40 -7.23 14.10
N PRO A 6 23.00 -8.41 13.87
CA PRO A 6 22.38 -9.49 13.10
C PRO A 6 20.96 -9.85 13.55
N THR A 7 20.69 -9.82 14.86
CA THR A 7 19.37 -10.12 15.42
C THR A 7 18.31 -9.08 15.04
N ASP A 8 18.70 -7.81 14.88
CA ASP A 8 17.77 -6.76 14.47
C ASP A 8 17.47 -6.81 12.97
N LEU A 9 18.44 -7.25 12.16
CA LEU A 9 18.22 -7.55 10.74
C LEU A 9 17.24 -8.70 10.54
N GLU A 10 17.37 -9.78 11.30
CA GLU A 10 16.44 -10.92 11.25
C GLU A 10 15.01 -10.50 11.59
N LYS A 11 14.82 -9.70 12.64
CA LYS A 11 13.51 -9.14 13.00
C LYS A 11 12.94 -8.29 11.87
N LEU A 12 13.76 -7.45 11.23
CA LEU A 12 13.34 -6.62 10.10
C LEU A 12 12.94 -7.48 8.90
N PHE A 13 13.68 -8.54 8.59
CA PHE A 13 13.33 -9.45 7.50
C PHE A 13 12.05 -10.24 7.79
N ALA A 14 11.90 -10.76 9.01
CA ALA A 14 10.68 -11.45 9.44
C ALA A 14 9.45 -10.53 9.36
N ALA A 15 9.58 -9.27 9.81
CA ALA A 15 8.51 -8.29 9.70
C ALA A 15 8.17 -7.93 8.24
N LYS A 16 9.17 -7.84 7.36
CA LYS A 16 8.95 -7.64 5.92
C LYS A 16 8.23 -8.84 5.30
N GLU A 17 8.61 -10.06 5.68
CA GLU A 17 8.02 -11.28 5.13
C GLU A 17 6.56 -11.45 5.58
N ALA A 18 6.26 -11.22 6.85
CA ALA A 18 4.89 -11.22 7.36
C ALA A 18 3.98 -10.22 6.61
N ARG A 19 4.52 -9.02 6.29
CA ARG A 19 3.79 -8.04 5.47
C ARG A 19 3.56 -8.54 4.04
N ARG A 20 4.55 -9.19 3.41
CA ARG A 20 4.40 -9.76 2.06
C ARG A 20 3.33 -10.85 2.03
N GLN A 21 3.31 -11.74 3.01
CA GLN A 21 2.30 -12.80 3.11
C GLN A 21 0.90 -12.20 3.26
N LYS A 22 0.73 -11.22 4.15
CA LYS A 22 -0.55 -10.51 4.32
C LYS A 22 -1.00 -9.80 3.03
N LEU A 23 -0.07 -9.21 2.29
CA LEU A 23 -0.34 -8.58 0.99
C LEU A 23 -0.71 -9.61 -0.08
N ALA A 24 -0.04 -10.77 -0.10
CA ALA A 24 -0.32 -11.85 -1.05
C ALA A 24 -1.76 -12.36 -0.87
N THR A 25 -2.20 -12.53 0.38
CA THR A 25 -3.54 -12.99 0.73
C THR A 25 -4.63 -11.92 0.65
N ALA A 26 -4.28 -10.64 0.45
CA ALA A 26 -5.26 -9.57 0.36
C ALA A 26 -6.15 -9.74 -0.89
N SER A 27 -7.43 -9.38 -0.74
CA SER A 27 -8.40 -9.36 -1.84
C SER A 27 -8.01 -8.31 -2.89
N PHE A 28 -8.56 -8.44 -4.09
CA PHE A 28 -8.32 -7.48 -5.16
C PHE A 28 -8.69 -6.04 -4.75
N PRO A 29 -9.87 -5.75 -4.17
CA PRO A 29 -10.21 -4.39 -3.72
C PRO A 29 -9.20 -3.81 -2.72
N GLU A 30 -8.75 -4.62 -1.76
CA GLU A 30 -7.75 -4.19 -0.77
C GLU A 30 -6.40 -3.87 -1.42
N LYS A 31 -5.95 -4.70 -2.36
CA LYS A 31 -4.72 -4.44 -3.12
C LYS A 31 -4.78 -3.12 -3.89
N ILE A 32 -5.92 -2.82 -4.51
CA ILE A 32 -6.11 -1.55 -5.24
C ILE A 32 -6.11 -0.36 -4.27
N MET A 33 -6.78 -0.45 -3.11
CA MET A 33 -6.73 0.62 -2.10
C MET A 33 -5.30 0.88 -1.60
N MET A 34 -4.53 -0.17 -1.36
CA MET A 34 -3.12 -0.04 -0.95
C MET A 34 -2.26 0.61 -2.04
N LEU A 35 -2.46 0.22 -3.30
CA LEU A 35 -1.77 0.84 -4.43
C LEU A 35 -2.06 2.33 -4.52
N VAL A 36 -3.33 2.74 -4.41
CA VAL A 36 -3.70 4.16 -4.43
C VAL A 36 -3.06 4.91 -3.28
N ARG A 37 -3.04 4.33 -2.08
CA ARG A 37 -2.36 4.95 -0.93
C ARG A 37 -0.87 5.14 -1.18
N LEU A 38 -0.19 4.18 -1.81
CA LEU A 38 1.22 4.30 -2.19
C LEU A 38 1.41 5.42 -3.23
N GLN A 39 0.52 5.53 -4.21
CA GLN A 39 0.56 6.60 -5.21
C GLN A 39 0.37 7.98 -4.57
N GLU A 40 -0.53 8.13 -3.61
CA GLU A 40 -0.74 9.38 -2.86
C GLU A 40 0.53 9.82 -2.12
N MET A 41 1.24 8.88 -1.49
CA MET A 41 2.48 9.17 -0.77
C MET A 41 3.64 9.49 -1.73
N ALA A 42 3.71 8.82 -2.88
CA ALA A 42 4.76 9.05 -3.87
C ALA A 42 4.55 10.33 -4.69
N ALA A 43 3.29 10.72 -4.93
CA ALA A 43 2.94 11.87 -5.75
C ALA A 43 3.62 13.19 -5.35
N PRO A 44 3.66 13.63 -4.08
CA PRO A 44 4.33 14.88 -3.72
C PRO A 44 5.84 14.82 -4.02
N ILE A 45 6.49 13.67 -3.78
CA ILE A 45 7.93 13.49 -4.02
C ILE A 45 8.23 13.56 -5.53
N LEU A 46 7.41 12.91 -6.35
CA LEU A 46 7.58 12.89 -7.80
C LEU A 46 7.28 14.25 -8.42
N ASN A 47 6.22 14.93 -7.97
CA ASN A 47 5.89 16.28 -8.44
C ASN A 47 6.99 17.30 -8.06
N ALA A 48 7.56 17.19 -6.85
CA ALA A 48 8.70 18.04 -6.45
C ALA A 48 9.95 17.83 -7.34
N ARG A 49 10.06 16.68 -8.00
CA ARG A 49 11.12 16.35 -8.98
C ARG A 49 10.75 16.74 -10.42
N GLY A 50 9.65 17.46 -10.62
CA GLY A 50 9.15 17.86 -11.94
C GLY A 50 8.39 16.76 -12.69
N ILE A 51 8.25 15.57 -12.12
CA ILE A 51 7.49 14.47 -12.73
C ILE A 51 6.02 14.64 -12.35
N HIS A 52 5.23 15.09 -13.31
CA HIS A 52 3.82 15.39 -13.09
C HIS A 52 3.01 14.09 -12.99
N VAL A 53 2.58 13.77 -11.77
CA VAL A 53 1.79 12.55 -11.49
C VAL A 53 0.53 12.89 -10.70
N ARG A 54 -0.56 12.18 -11.01
CA ARG A 54 -1.83 12.25 -10.28
C ARG A 54 -2.20 10.86 -9.76
N PRO A 55 -2.39 10.70 -8.43
CA PRO A 55 -2.90 9.44 -7.87
C PRO A 55 -4.24 9.06 -8.47
N TRP A 56 -4.50 7.76 -8.59
CA TRP A 56 -5.80 7.27 -9.04
C TRP A 56 -6.89 7.63 -8.04
N LYS A 57 -8.10 7.90 -8.56
CA LYS A 57 -9.30 8.10 -7.75
C LYS A 57 -10.23 6.91 -7.98
N ILE A 58 -10.48 6.14 -6.93
CA ILE A 58 -11.45 5.05 -6.97
C ILE A 58 -12.76 5.63 -6.45
N ALA A 59 -13.84 5.52 -7.23
CA ALA A 59 -15.17 5.81 -6.71
C ALA A 59 -15.50 4.76 -5.62
N PRO A 60 -16.17 5.14 -4.52
CA PRO A 60 -16.63 4.16 -3.54
C PRO A 60 -17.49 3.10 -4.25
N PRO A 61 -17.42 1.82 -3.81
CA PRO A 61 -18.22 0.78 -4.42
C PRO A 61 -19.70 1.20 -4.37
N ALA A 62 -20.39 1.12 -5.51
CA ALA A 62 -21.81 1.41 -5.58
C ALA A 62 -22.50 0.63 -4.46
N ARG A 63 -23.17 1.33 -3.54
CA ARG A 63 -23.94 0.67 -2.49
C ARG A 63 -24.98 -0.18 -3.21
N VAL A 64 -24.81 -1.51 -3.18
CA VAL A 64 -25.85 -2.42 -3.64
C VAL A 64 -27.03 -2.19 -2.71
N ALA A 65 -28.07 -1.51 -3.21
CA ALA A 65 -29.30 -1.33 -2.46
C ALA A 65 -29.84 -2.72 -2.12
N LYS A 66 -29.98 -3.01 -0.82
CA LYS A 66 -30.63 -4.24 -0.39
C LYS A 66 -32.05 -4.24 -0.96
N PRO A 67 -32.50 -5.31 -1.64
CA PRO A 67 -33.89 -5.40 -2.05
C PRO A 67 -34.76 -5.32 -0.79
N ARG A 68 -35.74 -4.43 -0.84
CA ARG A 68 -36.75 -4.29 0.22
C ARG A 68 -37.59 -5.56 0.19
N ALA A 69 -37.53 -6.34 1.28
CA ALA A 69 -38.40 -7.49 1.50
C ALA A 69 -39.86 -7.03 1.68
#